data_AF-A0A091IMI4-F1
#
_entry.id   AF-A0A091IMI4-F1
#
_cell.length_a   1.000
_cell.length_b   1.000
_cell.length_c   1.000
_cell.angle_alpha   90.00
_cell.angle_beta   90.00
_cell.angle_gamma   90.00
#
_symmetry.space_group_name_H-M   'P 1'
#
loop_
_entity.id
_entity.type
_entity.pdbx_description
1 polymer ?
#
loop_
_entity_poly.entity_id
_entity_poly.type
_entity_poly.pdbx_seq_one_letter_code
_entity_poly.pdbx_strand_id
1 'polypeptide(L)'
;KSVVLAVVYVILVFGIQQFMKGRRAYSLRTPLALWSLGLALLNGIAARRVWQHLSFILATKGFRHSVCSQSFYIHPISKLWVYLFALSKLLELGDTLFIVLRKKQLIFLHWFHHVTSLVATWYGYKEMVAGTGWLTVLNFSVHAIMYSYYVLRAAGFQVSRPVAMAITVTQILQMLGFVVMYALILFWMEEEDKVCHTSWAFGFLSFVLCLSFLVLFCNLFLKTYLGSTQKPKR
;
A
#
# COMPACT_ATOMS: atom_id res chain seq x y z
N LYS A 1 6.99 13.95 12.92
CA LYS A 1 7.00 14.63 11.59
C LYS A 1 6.01 14.02 10.60
N SER A 2 5.87 12.70 10.51
CA SER A 2 4.88 12.03 9.62
C SER A 2 3.42 12.45 9.88
N VAL A 3 3.00 12.57 11.14
CA VAL A 3 1.64 13.05 11.48
C VAL A 3 1.38 14.47 10.96
N VAL A 4 2.36 15.38 11.08
CA VAL A 4 2.24 16.74 10.56
C VAL A 4 2.09 16.73 9.04
N LEU A 5 2.90 15.93 8.33
CA LEU A 5 2.78 15.76 6.87
C LEU A 5 1.41 15.21 6.47
N ALA A 6 0.89 14.23 7.22
CA ALA A 6 -0.45 13.67 7.01
C ALA A 6 -1.57 14.72 7.20
N VAL A 7 -1.49 15.53 8.26
CA VAL A 7 -2.46 16.61 8.53
C VAL A 7 -2.40 17.67 7.43
N VAL A 8 -1.19 18.14 7.08
CA VAL A 8 -0.98 19.10 5.99
C VAL A 8 -1.53 18.55 4.69
N TYR A 9 -1.27 17.28 4.38
CA TYR A 9 -1.79 16.62 3.20
C TYR A 9 -3.32 16.59 3.15
N VAL A 10 -3.99 16.21 4.25
CA VAL A 10 -5.46 16.20 4.32
C VAL A 10 -6.02 17.60 4.06
N ILE A 11 -5.46 18.63 4.72
CA ILE A 11 -5.87 20.02 4.52
C ILE A 11 -5.69 20.44 3.05
N LEU A 12 -4.54 20.14 2.46
CA LEU A 12 -4.25 20.46 1.06
C LEU A 12 -5.19 19.76 0.09
N VAL A 13 -5.44 18.46 0.26
CA VAL A 13 -6.30 17.67 -0.63
C VAL A 13 -7.73 18.22 -0.63
N PHE A 14 -8.32 18.44 0.54
CA PHE A 14 -9.69 18.96 0.63
C PHE A 14 -9.77 20.44 0.25
N GLY A 15 -8.71 21.22 0.52
CA GLY A 15 -8.58 22.61 0.05
C GLY A 15 -8.52 22.71 -1.47
N ILE A 16 -7.69 21.90 -2.14
CA ILE A 16 -7.61 21.83 -3.61
C ILE A 16 -8.94 21.33 -4.17
N GLN A 17 -9.62 20.38 -3.53
CA GLN A 17 -10.93 19.90 -3.97
C GLN A 17 -11.97 21.01 -3.95
N GLN A 18 -11.99 21.85 -2.91
CA GLN A 18 -12.85 23.02 -2.82
C GLN A 18 -12.51 24.06 -3.90
N PHE A 19 -11.23 24.35 -4.08
CA PHE A 19 -10.74 25.27 -5.12
C PHE A 19 -11.10 24.82 -6.55
N MET A 20 -11.07 23.51 -6.81
CA MET A 20 -11.41 22.93 -8.10
C MET A 20 -12.92 22.92 -8.41
N LYS A 21 -13.81 23.25 -7.44
CA LYS A 21 -15.27 23.27 -7.68
C LYS A 21 -15.64 24.22 -8.83
N GLY A 22 -15.07 25.43 -8.84
CA GLY A 22 -15.31 26.45 -9.87
C GLY A 22 -14.48 26.31 -11.16
N ARG A 23 -13.62 25.28 -11.28
CA ARG A 23 -12.71 25.12 -12.43
C ARG A 23 -13.06 23.91 -13.29
N ARG A 24 -12.61 23.91 -14.55
CA ARG A 24 -12.70 22.74 -15.45
C ARG A 24 -11.67 21.68 -15.03
N ALA A 25 -11.97 20.42 -15.30
CA ALA A 25 -11.05 19.31 -15.01
C ALA A 25 -9.81 19.38 -15.90
N TYR A 26 -8.62 19.16 -15.33
CA TYR A 26 -7.38 19.13 -16.09
C TYR A 26 -7.20 17.81 -16.86
N SER A 27 -6.66 17.89 -18.09
CA SER A 27 -6.25 16.71 -18.86
C SER A 27 -4.82 16.31 -18.51
N LEU A 28 -4.65 15.57 -17.42
CA LEU A 28 -3.34 15.14 -16.91
C LEU A 28 -3.00 13.70 -17.30
N ARG A 29 -3.39 13.25 -18.50
CA ARG A 29 -3.18 11.84 -18.91
C ARG A 29 -1.69 11.47 -19.01
N THR A 30 -0.90 12.25 -19.74
CA THR A 30 0.54 11.99 -19.93
C THR A 30 1.32 12.11 -18.62
N PRO A 31 1.15 13.18 -17.81
CA PRO A 31 1.80 13.25 -16.50
C PRO A 31 1.43 12.09 -15.58
N LEU A 32 0.15 11.68 -15.55
CA LEU A 32 -0.29 10.52 -14.77
C LEU A 32 0.33 9.22 -15.27
N ALA A 33 0.46 9.03 -16.59
CA ALA A 33 1.09 7.85 -17.18
C ALA A 33 2.57 7.76 -16.79
N LEU A 34 3.32 8.86 -16.93
CA LEU A 34 4.75 8.91 -16.55
C LEU A 34 4.95 8.71 -15.05
N TRP A 35 4.10 9.35 -14.24
CA TRP A 35 4.07 9.16 -12.79
C TRP A 35 3.83 7.70 -12.40
N SER A 36 2.77 7.10 -12.95
CA SER A 36 2.44 5.69 -12.70
C SER A 36 3.54 4.76 -13.19
N LEU A 37 4.21 5.07 -14.30
CA LEU A 37 5.32 4.28 -14.83
C LEU A 37 6.53 4.32 -13.91
N GLY A 38 6.89 5.51 -13.41
CA GLY A 38 7.97 5.66 -12.43
C GLY A 38 7.70 4.86 -11.16
N LEU A 39 6.46 4.91 -10.64
CA LEU A 39 6.06 4.09 -9.50
C LEU A 39 6.07 2.60 -9.84
N ALA A 40 5.58 2.17 -11.00
CA ALA A 40 5.60 0.76 -11.41
C ALA A 40 7.04 0.20 -11.45
N LEU A 41 7.97 0.96 -12.04
CA LEU A 41 9.39 0.58 -12.12
C LEU A 41 10.05 0.55 -10.73
N LEU A 42 9.83 1.58 -9.90
CA LEU A 42 10.34 1.62 -8.53
C LEU A 42 9.86 0.40 -7.74
N ASN A 43 8.55 0.13 -7.75
CA ASN A 43 7.94 -0.99 -7.03
C ASN A 43 8.44 -2.34 -7.57
N GLY A 44 8.58 -2.51 -8.89
CA GLY A 44 9.06 -3.75 -9.49
C GLY A 44 10.52 -4.06 -9.17
N ILE A 45 11.40 -3.05 -9.24
CA ILE A 45 12.82 -3.21 -8.89
C ILE A 45 12.95 -3.50 -7.38
N ALA A 46 12.22 -2.75 -6.54
CA ALA A 46 12.23 -2.94 -5.10
C ALA A 46 11.72 -4.33 -4.70
N ALA A 47 10.61 -4.80 -5.29
CA ALA A 47 10.07 -6.14 -5.06
C ALA A 47 11.12 -7.22 -5.31
N ARG A 48 11.80 -7.18 -6.46
CA ARG A 48 12.85 -8.15 -6.80
C ARG A 48 14.00 -8.14 -5.79
N ARG A 49 14.48 -6.97 -5.39
CA ARG A 49 15.65 -6.84 -4.51
C ARG A 49 15.34 -7.27 -3.08
N VAL A 50 14.19 -6.86 -2.54
CA VAL A 50 13.78 -7.28 -1.19
C VAL A 50 13.41 -8.76 -1.18
N TRP A 51 12.79 -9.28 -2.24
CA TRP A 51 12.47 -10.71 -2.36
C TRP A 51 13.71 -11.60 -2.30
N GLN A 52 14.78 -11.25 -3.00
CA GLN A 52 16.05 -12.00 -2.96
C GLN A 52 16.61 -12.11 -1.54
N HIS A 53 16.54 -11.04 -0.75
CA HIS A 53 16.98 -11.07 0.64
C HIS A 53 16.02 -11.87 1.53
N LEU A 54 14.71 -11.70 1.34
CA LEU A 54 13.69 -12.43 2.07
C LEU A 54 13.76 -13.93 1.82
N SER A 55 13.93 -14.37 0.57
CA SER A 55 14.07 -15.78 0.21
C SER A 55 15.31 -16.40 0.82
N PHE A 56 16.42 -15.66 0.89
CA PHE A 56 17.64 -16.12 1.56
C PHE A 56 17.41 -16.36 3.06
N ILE A 57 16.76 -15.42 3.75
CA ILE A 57 16.44 -15.57 5.18
C ILE A 57 15.46 -16.72 5.39
N LEU A 58 14.43 -16.81 4.55
CA LEU A 58 13.44 -17.87 4.63
C LEU A 58 14.07 -19.26 4.48
N ALA A 59 15.00 -19.42 3.52
CA ALA A 59 15.69 -20.67 3.27
C ALA A 59 16.71 -21.05 4.36
N THR A 60 17.35 -20.06 5.00
CA THR A 60 18.44 -20.31 5.96
C THR A 60 18.01 -20.31 7.43
N LYS A 61 16.99 -19.52 7.78
CA LYS A 61 16.56 -19.29 9.17
C LYS A 61 15.08 -19.63 9.42
N GLY A 62 14.34 -20.00 8.37
CA GLY A 62 12.94 -20.39 8.47
C GLY A 62 11.95 -19.22 8.51
N PHE A 63 10.67 -19.57 8.55
CA PHE A 63 9.56 -18.61 8.38
C PHE A 63 9.44 -17.62 9.54
N ARG A 64 9.42 -18.09 10.78
CA ARG A 64 9.30 -17.24 11.98
C ARG A 64 10.40 -16.18 12.02
N HIS A 65 11.65 -16.59 11.79
CA HIS A 65 12.77 -15.65 11.71
C HIS A 65 12.60 -14.66 10.57
N SER A 66 12.14 -15.09 9.40
CA SER A 66 11.90 -14.18 8.26
C SER A 66 10.87 -13.09 8.55
N VAL A 67 9.87 -13.38 9.40
CA VAL A 67 8.85 -12.41 9.82
C VAL A 67 9.40 -11.46 10.88
N CYS A 68 10.13 -11.98 11.87
CA CYS A 68 10.55 -11.19 13.03
C CYS A 68 11.93 -10.51 12.90
N SER A 69 12.69 -10.86 11.86
CA SER A 69 14.03 -10.33 11.64
C SER A 69 14.07 -8.82 11.37
N GLN A 70 14.88 -8.11 12.15
CA GLN A 70 15.24 -6.71 11.89
C GLN A 70 16.34 -6.55 10.83
N SER A 71 16.87 -7.64 10.27
CA SER A 71 17.95 -7.60 9.26
C SER A 71 17.62 -6.74 8.04
N PHE A 72 16.33 -6.58 7.71
CA PHE A 72 15.87 -5.71 6.63
C PHE A 72 16.21 -4.23 6.84
N TYR A 73 16.38 -3.78 8.09
CA TYR A 73 16.76 -2.42 8.45
C TYR A 73 18.28 -2.20 8.50
N ILE A 74 19.05 -3.26 8.65
CA ILE A 74 20.49 -3.20 8.92
C ILE A 74 21.29 -3.55 7.66
N HIS A 75 20.85 -4.58 6.93
CA HIS A 75 21.56 -5.07 5.75
C HIS A 75 21.60 -3.97 4.66
N PRO A 76 22.77 -3.60 4.11
CA PRO A 76 22.92 -2.40 3.25
C PRO A 76 21.96 -2.34 2.07
N ILE A 77 21.76 -3.48 1.40
CA ILE A 77 20.84 -3.58 0.26
C ILE A 77 19.39 -3.38 0.72
N SER A 78 18.96 -4.10 1.75
CA SER A 78 17.58 -4.11 2.23
C SER A 78 17.20 -2.79 2.88
N LYS A 79 18.14 -2.17 3.61
CA LYS A 79 17.97 -0.88 4.29
C LYS A 79 17.59 0.23 3.32
N LEU A 80 18.26 0.29 2.15
CA LEU A 80 17.92 1.26 1.12
C LEU A 80 16.47 1.08 0.63
N TRP A 81 16.07 -0.16 0.33
CA TRP A 81 14.72 -0.43 -0.19
C TRP A 81 13.63 -0.22 0.84
N VAL A 82 13.89 -0.51 2.11
CA VAL A 82 12.97 -0.23 3.22
C VAL A 82 12.84 1.28 3.47
N TYR A 83 13.91 2.04 3.30
CA TYR A 83 13.83 3.51 3.30
C TYR A 83 13.03 4.04 2.09
N LEU A 84 13.31 3.54 0.89
CA LEU A 84 12.58 3.92 -0.32
C LEU A 84 11.10 3.51 -0.25
N PHE A 85 10.76 2.45 0.48
CA PHE A 85 9.38 2.08 0.78
C PHE A 85 8.67 3.16 1.62
N ALA A 86 9.31 3.61 2.70
CA ALA A 86 8.75 4.69 3.52
C ALA A 86 8.62 6.00 2.72
N LEU A 87 9.60 6.29 1.85
CA LEU A 87 9.54 7.43 0.96
C LEU A 87 8.46 7.29 -0.12
N SER A 88 8.25 6.08 -0.65
CA SER A 88 7.23 5.85 -1.68
C SER A 88 5.84 6.19 -1.16
N LYS A 89 5.53 5.93 0.11
CA LYS A 89 4.23 6.33 0.70
C LYS A 89 3.99 7.84 0.68
N LEU A 90 5.05 8.64 0.79
CA LEU A 90 4.96 10.08 0.63
C LEU A 90 4.74 10.46 -0.84
N LEU A 91 5.43 9.79 -1.77
CA LEU A 91 5.24 10.01 -3.20
C LEU A 91 3.81 9.65 -3.62
N GLU A 92 3.30 8.49 -3.21
CA GLU A 92 1.96 7.96 -3.51
C GLU A 92 0.82 8.94 -3.16
N LEU A 93 1.03 9.89 -2.24
CA LEU A 93 0.09 11.00 -1.99
C LEU A 93 -0.21 11.84 -3.26
N GLY A 94 0.72 11.86 -4.21
CA GLY A 94 0.54 12.47 -5.53
C GLY A 94 -0.63 11.87 -6.32
N ASP A 95 -0.99 10.61 -6.09
CA ASP A 95 -2.13 9.96 -6.76
C ASP A 95 -3.44 10.69 -6.44
N THR A 96 -3.62 11.10 -5.19
CA THR A 96 -4.79 11.86 -4.78
C THR A 96 -4.82 13.25 -5.40
N LEU A 97 -3.65 13.90 -5.58
CA LEU A 97 -3.59 15.16 -6.33
C LEU A 97 -4.09 15.00 -7.76
N PHE A 98 -3.66 13.93 -8.46
CA PHE A 98 -4.17 13.63 -9.80
C PHE A 98 -5.67 13.37 -9.82
N ILE A 99 -6.22 12.68 -8.81
CA ILE A 99 -7.67 12.45 -8.69
C ILE A 99 -8.44 13.77 -8.57
N VAL A 100 -8.01 14.64 -7.64
CA VAL A 100 -8.68 15.91 -7.36
C VAL A 100 -8.56 16.88 -8.52
N LEU A 101 -7.38 17.04 -9.12
CA LEU A 101 -7.15 17.94 -10.26
C LEU A 101 -7.93 17.51 -11.51
N ARG A 102 -8.20 16.20 -11.66
CA ARG A 102 -9.02 15.65 -12.75
C ARG A 102 -10.51 15.61 -12.41
N LYS A 103 -10.92 16.16 -11.25
CA LYS A 103 -12.30 16.12 -10.71
C LYS A 103 -12.89 14.71 -10.69
N LYS A 104 -12.07 13.70 -10.37
CA LYS A 104 -12.53 12.34 -10.15
C LYS A 104 -12.98 12.18 -8.69
N GLN A 105 -13.90 11.25 -8.45
CA GLN A 105 -14.42 11.02 -7.10
C GLN A 105 -13.31 10.45 -6.21
N LEU A 106 -12.94 11.21 -5.18
CA LEU A 106 -12.03 10.75 -4.14
C LEU A 106 -12.82 9.88 -3.14
N ILE A 107 -12.61 8.57 -3.19
CA ILE A 107 -13.29 7.62 -2.30
C ILE A 107 -12.63 7.58 -0.91
N PHE A 108 -13.41 7.27 0.13
CA PHE A 108 -12.93 7.18 1.51
C PHE A 108 -11.72 6.25 1.65
N LEU A 109 -11.83 5.03 1.11
CA LEU A 109 -10.76 4.02 1.15
C LEU A 109 -9.42 4.57 0.66
N HIS A 110 -9.42 5.37 -0.41
CA HIS A 110 -8.18 5.87 -1.01
C HIS A 110 -7.43 6.81 -0.07
N TRP A 111 -8.05 7.93 0.31
CA TRP A 111 -7.35 8.91 1.15
C TRP A 111 -7.10 8.38 2.56
N PHE A 112 -8.02 7.59 3.12
CA PHE A 112 -7.84 6.95 4.42
C PHE A 112 -6.62 6.02 4.41
N HIS A 113 -6.52 5.14 3.41
CA HIS A 113 -5.37 4.25 3.23
C HIS A 113 -4.07 5.03 3.05
N HIS A 114 -4.02 6.03 2.17
CA HIS A 114 -2.78 6.79 1.92
C HIS A 114 -2.28 7.54 3.16
N VAL A 115 -3.18 8.16 3.93
CA VAL A 115 -2.82 8.86 5.18
C VAL A 115 -2.31 7.89 6.24
N THR A 116 -3.07 6.84 6.51
CA THR A 116 -2.75 5.91 7.60
C THR A 116 -1.54 5.03 7.26
N SER A 117 -1.39 4.60 6.01
CA SER A 117 -0.20 3.87 5.54
C SER A 117 1.07 4.71 5.62
N LEU A 118 1.02 6.00 5.26
CA LEU A 118 2.16 6.92 5.44
C LEU A 118 2.59 7.00 6.91
N VAL A 119 1.64 7.20 7.83
CA VAL A 119 1.93 7.33 9.26
C VAL A 119 2.48 6.02 9.82
N ALA A 120 1.80 4.89 9.54
CA ALA A 120 2.18 3.57 10.02
C ALA A 120 3.55 3.13 9.50
N THR A 121 3.84 3.33 8.20
CA THR A 121 5.12 2.97 7.61
C THR A 121 6.26 3.82 8.15
N TRP A 122 6.09 5.14 8.30
CA TRP A 122 7.16 5.98 8.86
C TRP A 122 7.44 5.68 10.33
N TYR A 123 6.40 5.40 11.11
CA TYR A 123 6.59 4.99 12.50
C TYR A 123 7.29 3.63 12.57
N GLY A 124 6.79 2.63 11.82
CA GLY A 124 7.39 1.30 11.76
C GLY A 124 8.85 1.31 11.30
N TYR A 125 9.18 2.18 10.33
CA TYR A 125 10.56 2.36 9.86
C TYR A 125 11.49 2.84 10.97
N LYS A 126 11.04 3.82 11.78
CA LYS A 126 11.83 4.40 12.86
C LYS A 126 12.06 3.42 14.00
N GLU A 127 11.02 2.67 14.36
CA GLU A 127 11.05 1.69 15.46
C GLU A 127 11.57 0.31 15.03
N MET A 128 11.96 0.15 13.75
CA MET A 128 12.50 -1.10 13.18
C MET A 128 11.62 -2.33 13.46
N VAL A 129 10.31 -2.18 13.25
CA VAL A 129 9.32 -3.18 13.66
C VAL A 129 9.41 -4.49 12.87
N ALA A 130 9.04 -5.60 13.52
CA ALA A 130 8.87 -6.90 12.88
C ALA A 130 7.84 -6.87 11.74
N GLY A 131 7.96 -7.81 10.79
CA GLY A 131 7.07 -7.97 9.63
C GLY A 131 7.49 -7.17 8.40
N THR A 132 8.43 -6.25 8.53
CA THR A 132 8.81 -5.30 7.47
C THR A 132 9.23 -5.97 6.16
N GLY A 133 9.98 -7.08 6.21
CA GLY A 133 10.38 -7.81 5.01
C GLY A 133 9.18 -8.28 4.18
N TRP A 134 8.23 -8.97 4.80
CA TRP A 134 7.02 -9.45 4.14
C TRP A 134 6.10 -8.31 3.71
N LEU A 135 5.91 -7.30 4.55
CA LEU A 135 5.09 -6.11 4.23
C LEU A 135 5.60 -5.42 2.96
N THR A 136 6.90 -5.16 2.91
CA THR A 136 7.53 -4.45 1.79
C THR A 136 7.47 -5.27 0.51
N VAL A 137 7.84 -6.56 0.54
CA VAL A 137 7.79 -7.43 -0.65
C VAL A 137 6.39 -7.53 -1.22
N LEU A 138 5.39 -7.86 -0.38
CA LEU A 138 4.02 -8.04 -0.84
C LEU A 138 3.45 -6.72 -1.37
N ASN A 139 3.68 -5.60 -0.67
CA ASN A 139 3.21 -4.30 -1.14
C ASN A 139 3.87 -3.88 -2.45
N PHE A 140 5.20 -3.97 -2.55
CA PHE A 140 5.92 -3.64 -3.78
C PHE A 140 5.44 -4.50 -4.96
N SER A 141 5.19 -5.79 -4.73
CA SER A 141 4.74 -6.71 -5.77
C SER A 141 3.35 -6.33 -6.31
N VAL A 142 2.39 -6.10 -5.42
CA VAL A 142 1.03 -5.72 -5.82
C VAL A 142 0.97 -4.30 -6.37
N HIS A 143 1.74 -3.36 -5.80
CA HIS A 143 1.83 -2.00 -6.33
C HIS A 143 2.46 -1.97 -7.72
N ALA A 144 3.47 -2.81 -8.01
CA ALA A 144 4.00 -2.91 -9.36
C ALA A 144 2.92 -3.32 -10.38
N ILE A 145 2.05 -4.28 -10.02
CA ILE A 145 0.93 -4.72 -10.85
C ILE A 145 -0.12 -3.60 -10.99
N MET A 146 -0.53 -2.99 -9.88
CA MET A 146 -1.54 -1.93 -9.84
C MET A 146 -1.11 -0.70 -10.66
N TYR A 147 0.12 -0.22 -10.49
CA TYR A 147 0.62 0.94 -11.23
C TYR A 147 0.83 0.62 -12.71
N SER A 148 1.25 -0.61 -13.06
CA SER A 148 1.29 -1.04 -14.46
C SER A 148 -0.09 -0.96 -15.11
N TYR A 149 -1.14 -1.36 -14.38
CA TYR A 149 -2.52 -1.17 -14.83
C TYR A 149 -2.89 0.32 -15.01
N TYR A 150 -2.47 1.19 -14.09
CA TYR A 150 -2.71 2.63 -14.22
C TYR A 150 -1.99 3.25 -15.42
N VAL A 151 -0.77 2.80 -15.75
CA VAL A 151 -0.07 3.20 -16.97
C VAL A 151 -0.90 2.85 -18.22
N LEU A 152 -1.35 1.60 -18.33
CA LEU A 152 -2.16 1.15 -19.46
C LEU A 152 -3.44 1.96 -19.60
N ARG A 153 -4.13 2.21 -18.48
CA ARG A 153 -5.36 3.02 -18.46
C ARG A 153 -5.11 4.48 -18.82
N ALA A 154 -3.99 5.06 -18.38
CA ALA A 154 -3.63 6.44 -18.69
C ALA A 154 -3.20 6.63 -20.15
N ALA A 155 -2.55 5.62 -20.75
CA ALA A 155 -2.20 5.56 -22.17
C ALA A 155 -3.41 5.34 -23.10
N GLY A 156 -4.60 5.09 -22.54
CA GLY A 156 -5.85 4.96 -23.31
C GLY A 156 -6.23 3.53 -23.68
N PHE A 157 -5.47 2.53 -23.22
CA PHE A 157 -5.82 1.13 -23.46
C PHE A 157 -7.06 0.71 -22.66
N GLN A 158 -7.98 0.03 -23.33
CA GLN A 158 -9.15 -0.57 -22.70
C GLN A 158 -8.78 -1.91 -22.06
N VAL A 159 -8.38 -1.87 -20.79
CA VAL A 159 -8.16 -3.08 -20.00
C VAL A 159 -9.49 -3.77 -19.68
N SER A 160 -9.54 -5.09 -19.87
CA SER A 160 -10.75 -5.89 -19.66
C SER A 160 -11.16 -5.96 -18.18
N ARG A 161 -12.48 -6.15 -17.94
CA ARG A 161 -13.04 -6.26 -16.58
C ARG A 161 -12.41 -7.40 -15.75
N PRO A 162 -12.14 -8.61 -16.30
CA PRO A 162 -11.49 -9.68 -15.54
C PRO A 162 -10.10 -9.30 -15.02
N VAL A 163 -9.31 -8.54 -15.79
CA VAL A 163 -7.99 -8.08 -15.36
C VAL A 163 -8.12 -7.10 -14.20
N ALA A 164 -9.05 -6.13 -14.27
CA ALA A 164 -9.30 -5.21 -13.16
C ALA A 164 -9.79 -5.95 -11.89
N MET A 165 -10.63 -6.99 -12.07
CA MET A 165 -11.05 -7.86 -10.97
C MET A 165 -9.87 -8.60 -10.34
N ALA A 166 -9.01 -9.21 -11.15
CA ALA A 166 -7.83 -9.93 -10.67
C ALA A 166 -6.89 -9.02 -9.85
N ILE A 167 -6.69 -7.78 -10.29
CA ILE A 167 -5.90 -6.79 -9.53
C ILE A 167 -6.54 -6.47 -8.18
N THR A 168 -7.86 -6.33 -8.13
CA THR A 168 -8.56 -6.08 -6.85
C THR A 168 -8.46 -7.31 -5.93
N VAL A 169 -8.52 -8.52 -6.49
CA VAL A 169 -8.33 -9.77 -5.73
C VAL A 169 -6.91 -9.87 -5.19
N THR A 170 -5.87 -9.52 -5.95
CA THR A 170 -4.50 -9.53 -5.43
C THR A 170 -4.31 -8.52 -4.29
N GLN A 171 -4.96 -7.36 -4.34
CA GLN A 171 -4.98 -6.40 -3.22
C GLN A 171 -5.68 -6.97 -1.97
N ILE A 172 -6.81 -7.68 -2.14
CA ILE A 172 -7.51 -8.34 -1.02
C ILE A 172 -6.63 -9.42 -0.40
N LEU A 173 -6.01 -10.28 -1.22
CA LEU A 173 -5.11 -11.33 -0.74
C LEU A 173 -3.89 -10.74 -0.01
N GLN A 174 -3.36 -9.61 -0.47
CA GLN A 174 -2.31 -8.88 0.23
C GLN A 174 -2.78 -8.40 1.61
N MET A 175 -3.96 -7.79 1.72
CA MET A 175 -4.50 -7.35 3.01
C MET A 175 -4.71 -8.52 3.97
N LEU A 176 -5.22 -9.65 3.47
CA LEU A 176 -5.35 -10.87 4.25
C LEU A 176 -3.99 -11.37 4.74
N GLY A 177 -2.97 -11.39 3.87
CA GLY A 177 -1.60 -11.73 4.24
C GLY A 177 -1.06 -10.83 5.36
N PHE A 178 -1.36 -9.53 5.32
CA PHE A 178 -0.94 -8.61 6.38
C PHE A 178 -1.65 -8.86 7.71
N VAL A 179 -2.96 -9.15 7.69
CA VAL A 179 -3.73 -9.51 8.89
C VAL A 179 -3.14 -10.76 9.54
N VAL A 180 -2.91 -11.82 8.75
CA VAL A 180 -2.31 -13.06 9.24
C VAL A 180 -0.92 -12.80 9.81
N MET A 181 -0.09 -12.03 9.11
CA MET A 181 1.27 -11.73 9.56
C MET A 181 1.30 -10.96 10.88
N TYR A 182 0.44 -9.94 11.06
CA TYR A 182 0.39 -9.21 12.34
C TYR A 182 -0.21 -10.05 13.47
N ALA A 183 -1.16 -10.95 13.19
CA ALA A 183 -1.64 -11.92 14.18
C ALA A 183 -0.51 -12.85 14.65
N LEU A 184 0.30 -13.36 13.72
CA LEU A 184 1.47 -14.18 14.05
C LEU A 184 2.52 -13.41 14.85
N ILE A 185 2.78 -12.15 14.51
CA ILE A 185 3.70 -11.30 15.27
C ILE A 185 3.19 -11.14 16.71
N LEU A 186 1.92 -10.81 16.91
CA LEU A 186 1.33 -10.68 18.25
C LEU A 186 1.44 -11.97 19.05
N PHE A 187 1.17 -13.12 18.42
CA PHE A 187 1.30 -14.42 19.06
C PHE A 187 2.76 -14.73 19.47
N TRP A 188 3.72 -14.52 18.57
CA TRP A 188 5.14 -14.81 18.84
C TRP A 188 5.84 -13.82 19.76
N MET A 189 5.23 -12.66 20.02
CA MET A 189 5.74 -11.67 20.97
C MET A 189 5.59 -12.09 22.43
N GLU A 190 4.66 -13.01 22.71
CA GLU A 190 4.41 -13.52 24.08
C GLU A 190 5.35 -14.69 24.43
N GLU A 191 6.10 -15.21 23.47
CA GLU A 191 7.05 -16.31 23.70
C GLU A 191 8.39 -15.82 24.29
N GLU A 192 9.01 -16.65 25.14
CA GLU A 192 10.18 -16.31 25.97
C GLU A 192 11.39 -15.82 25.17
N ASP A 193 11.57 -16.29 23.93
CA ASP A 193 12.73 -15.99 23.09
C ASP A 193 12.76 -14.56 22.52
N LYS A 194 11.66 -13.79 22.65
CA LYS A 194 11.52 -12.38 22.21
C LYS A 194 12.08 -12.06 20.81
N VAL A 195 11.98 -13.01 19.88
CA VAL A 195 12.54 -12.89 18.52
C VAL A 195 11.92 -11.71 17.75
N CYS A 196 10.70 -11.31 18.11
CA CYS A 196 9.93 -10.26 17.44
C CYS A 196 10.05 -8.92 18.18
N HIS A 197 10.90 -8.04 17.68
CA HIS A 197 11.04 -6.68 18.20
C HIS A 197 9.95 -5.75 17.66
N THR A 198 8.83 -5.66 18.40
CA THR A 198 7.73 -4.72 18.16
C THR A 198 7.06 -4.40 19.50
N SER A 199 6.49 -3.21 19.68
CA SER A 199 5.66 -2.91 20.86
C SER A 199 4.25 -3.48 20.69
N TRP A 200 3.64 -4.00 21.77
CA TRP A 200 2.31 -4.60 21.70
C TRP A 200 1.27 -3.63 21.14
N ALA A 201 1.31 -2.37 21.59
CA ALA A 201 0.44 -1.31 21.11
C ALA A 201 0.55 -1.08 19.59
N PHE A 202 1.76 -1.06 19.04
CA PHE A 202 1.95 -0.90 17.59
C PHE A 202 1.49 -2.15 16.82
N GLY A 203 1.87 -3.34 17.28
CA GLY A 203 1.44 -4.60 16.65
C GLY A 203 -0.08 -4.73 16.58
N PHE A 204 -0.76 -4.41 17.69
CA PHE A 204 -2.22 -4.45 17.77
C PHE A 204 -2.87 -3.39 16.88
N LEU A 205 -2.38 -2.14 16.93
CA LEU A 205 -2.89 -1.07 16.07
C LEU A 205 -2.73 -1.40 14.58
N SER A 206 -1.58 -1.93 14.19
CA SER A 206 -1.33 -2.36 12.80
C SER A 206 -2.22 -3.53 12.38
N PHE A 207 -2.46 -4.50 13.27
CA PHE A 207 -3.41 -5.59 13.02
C PHE A 207 -4.82 -5.03 12.73
N VAL A 208 -5.33 -4.15 13.61
CA VAL A 208 -6.65 -3.52 13.44
C VAL A 208 -6.70 -2.69 12.15
N LEU A 209 -5.63 -1.94 11.83
CA LEU A 209 -5.56 -1.16 10.61
C LEU A 209 -5.62 -2.06 9.35
N CYS A 210 -4.83 -3.13 9.31
CA CYS A 210 -4.85 -4.08 8.19
C CYS A 210 -6.21 -4.78 8.06
N LEU A 211 -6.86 -5.13 9.17
CA LEU A 211 -8.21 -5.70 9.17
C LEU A 211 -9.22 -4.69 8.60
N SER A 212 -9.13 -3.42 8.99
CA SER A 212 -9.98 -2.36 8.45
C SER A 212 -9.83 -2.22 6.94
N PHE A 213 -8.60 -2.30 6.41
CA PHE A 213 -8.36 -2.27 4.97
C PHE A 213 -8.93 -3.48 4.27
N LEU A 214 -8.75 -4.68 4.82
CA LEU A 214 -9.34 -5.90 4.27
C LEU A 214 -10.86 -5.75 4.10
N VAL A 215 -11.56 -5.29 5.15
CA VAL A 215 -13.01 -5.05 5.11
C VAL A 215 -13.37 -4.02 4.03
N LEU A 216 -12.62 -2.92 3.94
CA LEU A 216 -12.90 -1.87 2.96
C LEU A 216 -12.66 -2.34 1.51
N PHE A 217 -11.60 -3.10 1.25
CA PHE A 217 -11.33 -3.68 -0.07
C PHE A 217 -12.37 -4.74 -0.46
N CYS A 218 -12.79 -5.59 0.47
CA CYS A 218 -13.90 -6.52 0.26
C CYS A 218 -15.19 -5.76 -0.07
N ASN A 219 -15.53 -4.71 0.68
CA ASN A 219 -16.70 -3.88 0.41
C ASN A 219 -16.63 -3.20 -0.96
N LEU A 220 -15.45 -2.70 -1.35
CA LEU A 220 -15.21 -2.16 -2.70
C LEU A 220 -15.48 -3.24 -3.77
N PHE A 221 -14.91 -4.43 -3.60
CA PHE A 221 -15.07 -5.53 -4.54
C PHE A 221 -16.54 -5.95 -4.70
N LEU A 222 -17.25 -6.13 -3.58
CA LEU A 222 -18.67 -6.45 -3.56
C LEU A 222 -19.47 -5.38 -4.33
N LYS A 223 -19.29 -4.10 -4.02
CA LYS A 223 -20.02 -3.00 -4.65
C LYS A 223 -19.71 -2.85 -6.15
N THR A 224 -18.44 -2.97 -6.54
CA THR A 224 -18.00 -2.73 -7.92
C THR A 224 -18.28 -3.91 -8.85
N TYR A 225 -18.16 -5.15 -8.37
CA TYR A 225 -18.21 -6.33 -9.23
C TYR A 225 -19.44 -7.20 -9.04
N LEU A 226 -20.00 -7.27 -7.83
CA LEU A 226 -21.14 -8.14 -7.50
C LEU A 226 -22.45 -7.37 -7.26
N GLY A 227 -22.38 -6.10 -6.87
CA GLY A 227 -23.53 -5.25 -6.53
C GLY A 227 -24.33 -4.74 -7.73
N SER A 228 -23.94 -5.08 -8.97
CA SER A 228 -24.61 -4.62 -10.20
C SER A 228 -25.41 -5.71 -10.92
N THR A 229 -25.77 -6.82 -10.26
CA THR A 229 -26.62 -7.86 -10.85
C THR A 229 -28.13 -7.55 -10.76
N GLN A 230 -28.54 -6.34 -10.37
CA GLN A 230 -29.95 -5.90 -10.44
C GLN A 230 -30.10 -4.43 -10.84
N LYS A 231 -30.02 -4.14 -12.14
CA LYS A 231 -30.99 -3.23 -12.78
C LYS A 231 -31.36 -3.82 -14.14
N PRO A 232 -32.59 -4.32 -14.33
CA PRO A 232 -33.11 -4.57 -15.66
C PRO A 232 -33.01 -3.26 -16.45
N LYS A 233 -32.51 -3.33 -17.69
CA LYS A 233 -32.71 -2.26 -18.65
C LYS A 233 -34.23 -2.06 -18.76
N ARG A 234 -34.70 -0.87 -18.39
CA ARG A 234 -36.04 -0.39 -18.72
C ARG A 234 -35.91 0.52 -19.92
#